data_AF-A0A1Z1WAC6-F1
#
_entry.id   AF-A0A1Z1WAC6-F1
#
_cell.length_a   1.000
_cell.length_b   1.000
_cell.length_c   1.000
_cell.angle_alpha   90.00
_cell.angle_beta   90.00
_cell.angle_gamma   90.00
#
_symmetry.space_group_name_H-M   'P 1'
#
loop_
_entity.id
_entity.type
_entity.pdbx_description
1 polymer ?
#
loop_
_entity_poly.entity_id
_entity_poly.type
_entity_poly.pdbx_seq_one_letter_code
_entity_poly.pdbx_strand_id
1 'polypeptide(L)'
;MTALDPHAEHLPFFVYGTLRPGERNHAAHLAGRITSHTPAHLPDTALYDGPGYPYAVETPAAGPVHGDLVTPLPTAYAAVRAALDRLEDYAPGDPHNLYERVAREVRCADGVWRRAWVYVAGERLAEGLRATGTLLPEGSWPPAADASDGGVGETLKPAPPAPPAPRTP
;
A
#
# COMPACT_ATOMS: atom_id res chain seq x y z
N MET A 1 -20.64 27.16 -2.95
CA MET A 1 -21.02 25.94 -3.70
C MET A 1 -19.73 25.25 -4.14
N THR A 2 -19.21 24.34 -3.31
CA THR A 2 -18.05 23.53 -3.68
C THR A 2 -18.50 22.57 -4.76
N ALA A 3 -17.97 22.72 -5.97
CA ALA A 3 -18.20 21.77 -7.04
C ALA A 3 -17.78 20.38 -6.55
N LEU A 4 -18.72 19.44 -6.61
CA LEU A 4 -18.43 18.01 -6.54
C LEU A 4 -17.36 17.74 -7.60
N ASP A 5 -16.13 17.42 -7.19
CA ASP A 5 -15.04 17.06 -8.09
C ASP A 5 -15.47 15.84 -8.93
N PRO A 6 -15.75 15.99 -10.24
CA PRO A 6 -16.11 14.86 -11.10
C PRO A 6 -14.89 13.96 -11.41
N HIS A 7 -13.72 14.26 -10.83
CA HIS A 7 -12.45 13.52 -10.96
C HIS A 7 -12.27 12.39 -9.93
N ALA A 8 -13.32 12.02 -9.19
CA ALA A 8 -13.29 10.81 -8.38
C ALA A 8 -13.19 9.50 -9.22
N GLU A 9 -13.21 9.56 -10.56
CA GLU A 9 -13.34 8.36 -11.37
C GLU A 9 -12.08 7.49 -11.40
N HIS A 10 -10.89 8.00 -11.75
CA HIS A 10 -9.71 7.13 -11.93
C HIS A 10 -8.41 7.70 -11.33
N LEU A 11 -8.28 7.72 -9.99
CA LEU A 11 -7.01 8.07 -9.33
C LEU A 11 -5.95 6.96 -9.51
N PRO A 12 -4.66 7.31 -9.69
CA PRO A 12 -3.56 6.35 -9.56
C PRO A 12 -3.50 5.76 -8.14
N PHE A 13 -2.75 4.68 -7.96
CA PHE A 13 -2.56 4.04 -6.66
C PHE A 13 -1.15 4.30 -6.16
N PHE A 14 -1.01 4.67 -4.88
CA PHE A 14 0.28 4.67 -4.22
C PHE A 14 0.48 3.34 -3.52
N VAL A 15 1.55 2.63 -3.87
CA VAL A 15 1.87 1.29 -3.37
C VAL A 15 3.22 1.33 -2.65
N TYR A 16 3.29 0.71 -1.46
CA TYR A 16 4.45 0.84 -0.56
C TYR A 16 4.95 -0.52 -0.03
N GLY A 17 4.45 -1.63 -0.58
CA GLY A 17 4.79 -2.98 -0.14
C GLY A 17 4.85 -3.98 -1.31
N THR A 18 4.18 -5.12 -1.15
CA THR A 18 4.18 -6.24 -2.13
C THR A 18 3.62 -5.90 -3.52
N LEU A 19 3.00 -4.74 -3.69
CA LEU A 19 2.51 -4.20 -4.96
C LEU A 19 3.53 -3.34 -5.70
N ARG A 20 4.72 -3.10 -5.13
CA ARG A 20 5.81 -2.36 -5.78
C ARG A 20 6.43 -3.15 -6.95
N PRO A 21 7.03 -2.49 -7.96
CA PRO A 21 7.69 -3.16 -9.07
C PRO A 21 8.71 -4.21 -8.58
N GLY A 22 8.67 -5.41 -9.18
CA GLY A 22 9.54 -6.53 -8.79
C GLY A 22 8.93 -7.48 -7.74
N GLU A 23 7.86 -7.08 -7.06
CA GLU A 23 7.20 -7.91 -6.06
C GLU A 23 6.08 -8.79 -6.64
N ARG A 24 5.69 -9.84 -5.90
CA ARG A 24 4.74 -10.86 -6.35
C ARG A 24 3.36 -10.30 -6.73
N ASN A 25 2.83 -9.35 -5.94
CA ASN A 25 1.48 -8.83 -6.19
C ASN A 25 1.49 -7.82 -7.34
N HIS A 26 2.61 -7.14 -7.59
CA HIS A 26 2.77 -6.34 -8.80
C HIS A 26 2.65 -7.21 -10.06
N ALA A 27 3.36 -8.33 -10.12
CA ALA A 27 3.31 -9.24 -11.26
C ALA A 27 1.88 -9.80 -11.48
N ALA A 28 1.18 -10.18 -10.42
CA ALA A 28 -0.17 -10.74 -10.50
C ALA A 28 -1.23 -9.70 -10.91
N HIS A 29 -1.17 -8.49 -10.36
CA HIS A 29 -2.26 -7.52 -10.44
C HIS A 29 -2.01 -6.34 -11.37
N LEU A 30 -0.74 -5.92 -11.56
CA LEU A 30 -0.40 -4.66 -12.24
C LEU A 30 0.39 -4.83 -13.54
N ALA A 31 1.16 -5.92 -13.69
CA ALA A 31 1.95 -6.15 -14.90
C ALA A 31 1.06 -6.19 -16.17
N GLY A 32 1.44 -5.41 -17.18
CA GLY A 32 0.67 -5.25 -18.43
C GLY A 32 -0.63 -4.46 -18.29
N ARG A 33 -0.95 -3.94 -17.10
CA ARG A 33 -2.19 -3.20 -16.80
C ARG A 33 -1.96 -1.74 -16.40
N ILE A 34 -0.71 -1.29 -16.39
CA ILE A 34 -0.32 0.08 -16.02
C ILE A 34 0.28 0.83 -17.22
N THR A 35 0.05 2.14 -17.26
CA THR A 35 0.71 3.05 -18.22
C THR A 35 2.07 3.52 -17.70
N SER A 36 2.19 3.69 -16.39
CA SER A 36 3.42 4.16 -15.75
C SER A 36 3.48 3.77 -14.28
N HIS A 37 4.70 3.76 -13.76
CA HIS A 37 4.98 3.85 -12.33
C HIS A 37 6.09 4.88 -12.10
N THR A 38 6.08 5.55 -10.96
CA THR A 38 7.11 6.54 -10.60
C THR A 38 7.32 6.53 -9.09
N PRO A 39 8.57 6.57 -8.59
CA PRO A 39 8.81 6.68 -7.15
C PRO A 39 8.09 7.89 -6.55
N ALA A 40 7.49 7.69 -5.39
CA ALA A 40 6.76 8.71 -4.65
C ALA A 40 6.89 8.47 -3.14
N HIS A 41 6.50 9.45 -2.34
CA HIS A 41 6.41 9.30 -0.90
C HIS A 41 5.11 9.90 -0.34
N LEU A 42 4.57 9.24 0.68
CA LEU A 42 3.37 9.63 1.40
C LEU A 42 3.80 10.26 2.74
N PRO A 43 3.55 11.56 2.96
CA PRO A 43 3.85 12.23 4.22
C PRO A 43 2.90 11.79 5.35
N ASP A 44 3.18 12.23 6.58
CA ASP A 44 2.30 12.08 7.75
C ASP A 44 1.84 10.64 7.99
N THR A 45 2.74 9.70 7.74
CA THR A 45 2.45 8.27 7.76
C THR A 45 3.64 7.50 8.31
N ALA A 46 3.38 6.63 9.27
CA ALA A 46 4.35 5.68 9.81
C ALA A 46 4.19 4.32 9.11
N LEU A 47 5.29 3.63 8.84
CA LEU A 47 5.27 2.28 8.28
C LEU A 47 5.62 1.28 9.38
N TYR A 48 4.79 0.25 9.54
CA TYR A 48 5.04 -0.84 10.47
C TYR A 48 5.29 -2.14 9.72
N ASP A 49 6.18 -2.97 10.26
CA ASP A 49 6.41 -4.32 9.76
C ASP A 49 5.22 -5.24 10.09
N GLY A 50 5.06 -6.28 9.29
CA GLY A 50 3.98 -7.26 9.41
C GLY A 50 4.44 -8.64 8.95
N PRO A 51 3.53 -9.62 8.88
CA PRO A 51 3.86 -11.02 8.57
C PRO A 51 4.13 -11.20 7.06
N GLY A 52 5.22 -10.60 6.57
CA GLY A 52 5.65 -10.65 5.17
C GLY A 52 5.03 -9.58 4.26
N TYR A 53 4.45 -8.53 4.84
CA TYR A 53 3.95 -7.31 4.19
C TYR A 53 3.82 -6.17 5.22
N PRO A 54 3.93 -4.88 4.81
CA PRO A 54 3.91 -3.76 5.73
C PRO A 54 2.51 -3.14 5.94
N TYR A 55 2.37 -2.33 6.99
CA TYR A 55 1.17 -1.55 7.29
C TYR A 55 1.49 -0.05 7.37
N ALA A 56 0.84 0.76 6.52
CA ALA A 56 0.90 2.22 6.63
C ALA A 56 -0.14 2.71 7.63
N VAL A 57 0.28 3.51 8.61
CA VAL A 57 -0.60 4.10 9.63
C VAL A 57 -0.51 5.62 9.54
N GLU A 58 -1.65 6.26 9.29
CA GLU A 58 -1.73 7.73 9.29
C GLU A 58 -1.33 8.26 10.68
N THR A 59 -0.26 9.04 10.68
CA THR A 59 0.39 9.54 11.89
C THR A 59 0.97 10.93 11.58
N PRO A 60 0.31 12.02 12.00
CA PRO A 60 0.77 13.38 11.72
C PRO A 60 2.22 13.60 12.14
N ALA A 61 2.99 14.29 11.30
CA ALA A 61 4.42 14.55 11.48
C ALA A 61 5.32 13.31 11.53
N ALA A 62 4.81 12.12 11.18
CA ALA A 62 5.62 10.92 10.97
C ALA A 62 5.95 10.71 9.49
N GLY A 63 6.95 9.84 9.25
CA GLY A 63 7.35 9.43 7.91
C GLY A 63 8.30 10.41 7.21
N PRO A 64 8.44 10.29 5.88
CA PRO A 64 7.44 9.74 4.96
C PRO A 64 7.53 8.23 4.71
N VAL A 65 6.44 7.63 4.20
CA VAL A 65 6.46 6.29 3.62
C VAL A 65 6.89 6.36 2.16
N HIS A 66 7.89 5.56 1.79
CA HIS A 66 8.42 5.47 0.43
C HIS A 66 7.73 4.37 -0.36
N GLY A 67 7.40 4.67 -1.61
CA GLY A 67 6.71 3.73 -2.48
C GLY A 67 6.71 4.19 -3.93
N ASP A 68 5.73 3.71 -4.68
CA ASP A 68 5.58 3.96 -6.10
C ASP A 68 4.15 4.41 -6.39
N LEU A 69 4.01 5.47 -7.19
CA LEU A 69 2.74 5.86 -7.78
C LEU A 69 2.53 5.06 -9.07
N VAL A 70 1.56 4.16 -9.09
CA VAL A 70 1.20 3.35 -10.26
C VAL A 70 -0.07 3.89 -10.91
N THR A 71 -0.01 4.10 -12.23
CA THR A 71 -1.14 4.60 -13.02
C THR A 71 -1.68 3.46 -13.87
N PRO A 72 -2.90 2.96 -13.60
CA PRO A 72 -3.52 1.92 -14.44
C PRO A 72 -3.84 2.43 -15.85
N LEU A 73 -3.88 1.52 -16.82
CA LEU A 73 -4.49 1.77 -18.13
C LEU A 73 -5.97 2.13 -17.94
N PRO A 74 -6.51 3.14 -18.64
CA PRO A 74 -7.93 3.48 -18.54
C PRO A 74 -8.86 2.29 -18.79
N THR A 75 -8.52 1.43 -19.75
CA THR A 75 -9.27 0.21 -20.09
C THR A 75 -9.18 -0.89 -19.03
N ALA A 76 -8.13 -0.89 -18.20
CA ALA A 76 -7.92 -1.88 -17.15
C ALA A 76 -8.29 -1.36 -15.76
N TYR A 77 -8.64 -0.08 -15.61
CA TYR A 77 -8.75 0.59 -14.32
C TYR A 77 -9.73 -0.11 -13.37
N ALA A 78 -10.96 -0.36 -13.83
CA ALA A 78 -11.98 -1.01 -13.00
C ALA A 78 -11.55 -2.40 -12.54
N ALA A 79 -10.87 -3.17 -13.41
CA ALA A 79 -10.36 -4.49 -13.09
C ALA A 79 -9.20 -4.42 -12.08
N VAL A 80 -8.28 -3.46 -12.24
CA VAL A 80 -7.19 -3.22 -11.28
C VAL A 80 -7.75 -2.80 -9.93
N ARG A 81 -8.64 -1.81 -9.88
CA ARG A 81 -9.29 -1.34 -8.64
C ARG A 81 -9.97 -2.49 -7.89
N ALA A 82 -10.78 -3.29 -8.59
CA ALA A 82 -11.47 -4.43 -7.99
C ALA A 82 -10.50 -5.55 -7.56
N ALA A 83 -9.40 -5.75 -8.28
CA ALA A 83 -8.40 -6.74 -7.89
C ALA A 83 -7.63 -6.32 -6.64
N LEU A 84 -7.29 -5.03 -6.52
CA LEU A 84 -6.65 -4.48 -5.32
C LEU A 84 -7.61 -4.48 -4.12
N ASP A 85 -8.88 -4.08 -4.31
CA ASP A 85 -9.88 -4.14 -3.24
C ASP A 85 -10.02 -5.56 -2.68
N ARG A 86 -10.04 -6.59 -3.55
CA ARG A 86 -10.08 -8.00 -3.12
C ARG A 86 -8.80 -8.48 -2.46
N LEU A 87 -7.64 -8.02 -2.93
CA LEU A 87 -6.35 -8.40 -2.35
C LEU A 87 -6.22 -7.88 -0.92
N GLU A 88 -6.65 -6.64 -0.70
CA GLU A 88 -6.55 -5.94 0.58
C GLU A 88 -7.76 -6.20 1.51
N ASP A 89 -8.66 -7.12 1.11
CA ASP A 89 -9.92 -7.45 1.79
C ASP A 89 -10.74 -6.20 2.18
N TYR A 90 -10.81 -5.23 1.26
CA TYR A 90 -11.49 -3.96 1.46
C TYR A 90 -12.96 -4.03 1.04
N ALA A 91 -13.85 -3.65 1.96
CA ALA A 91 -15.28 -3.43 1.72
C ALA A 91 -15.68 -2.01 2.15
N PRO A 92 -16.29 -1.18 1.27
CA PRO A 92 -16.70 0.18 1.62
C PRO A 92 -17.63 0.20 2.85
N GLY A 93 -17.17 0.88 3.92
CA GLY A 93 -17.95 1.07 5.15
C GLY A 93 -17.92 -0.10 6.13
N ASP A 94 -17.13 -1.16 5.90
CA ASP A 94 -16.95 -2.23 6.88
C ASP A 94 -15.93 -1.82 7.95
N PRO A 95 -16.32 -1.70 9.24
CA PRO A 95 -15.40 -1.33 10.31
C PRO A 95 -14.33 -2.38 10.63
N HIS A 96 -14.39 -3.56 10.00
CA HIS A 96 -13.43 -4.65 10.16
C HIS A 96 -12.41 -4.75 9.03
N ASN A 97 -12.41 -3.79 8.10
CA ASN A 97 -11.39 -3.73 7.06
C ASN A 97 -9.98 -3.76 7.69
N LEU A 98 -9.15 -4.68 7.20
CA LEU A 98 -7.73 -4.70 7.58
C LEU A 98 -7.03 -3.45 7.03
N TYR A 99 -7.40 -3.07 5.81
CA TYR A 99 -6.96 -1.86 5.15
C TYR A 99 -8.14 -1.01 4.69
N GLU A 100 -8.07 0.30 4.94
CA GLU A 100 -8.98 1.31 4.41
C GLU A 100 -8.42 1.94 3.14
N ARG A 101 -9.24 2.01 2.09
CA ARG A 101 -8.88 2.72 0.87
C ARG A 101 -9.22 4.21 0.98
N VAL A 102 -8.19 5.03 1.10
CA VAL A 102 -8.31 6.49 1.24
C VAL A 102 -7.64 7.23 0.09
N ALA A 103 -8.13 8.42 -0.26
CA ALA A 103 -7.45 9.29 -1.21
C ALA A 103 -6.50 10.23 -0.46
N ARG A 104 -5.20 10.22 -0.81
CA ARG A 104 -4.17 11.07 -0.21
C ARG A 104 -3.27 11.72 -1.24
N GLU A 105 -2.64 12.82 -0.85
CA GLU A 105 -1.61 13.46 -1.66
C GLU A 105 -0.27 12.77 -1.40
N VAL A 106 0.39 12.39 -2.48
CA VAL A 106 1.74 11.84 -2.46
C VAL A 106 2.66 12.73 -3.27
N ARG A 107 3.90 12.85 -2.84
CA ARG A 107 4.91 13.64 -3.52
C ARG A 107 5.78 12.73 -4.37
N CYS A 108 5.74 12.95 -5.68
CA CYS A 108 6.49 12.17 -6.65
C CYS A 108 7.96 12.63 -6.71
N ALA A 109 8.82 11.80 -7.31
CA ALA A 109 10.24 12.10 -7.48
C ALA A 109 10.52 13.38 -8.30
N ASP A 110 9.58 13.79 -9.16
CA ASP A 110 9.61 15.06 -9.89
C ASP A 110 9.26 16.28 -8.99
N GLY A 111 9.00 16.05 -7.70
CA GLY A 111 8.64 17.07 -6.73
C GLY A 111 7.16 17.46 -6.73
N VAL A 112 6.35 16.90 -7.65
CA VAL A 112 4.94 17.23 -7.84
C VAL A 112 4.05 16.42 -6.90
N TRP A 113 3.08 17.09 -6.29
CA TRP A 113 2.02 16.46 -5.50
C TRP A 113 0.94 15.89 -6.41
N ARG A 114 0.56 14.64 -6.15
CA ARG A 114 -0.51 13.94 -6.89
C ARG A 114 -1.44 13.25 -5.92
N ARG A 115 -2.74 13.32 -6.18
CA ARG A 115 -3.75 12.60 -5.41
C ARG A 115 -3.82 11.14 -5.88
N ALA A 116 -3.75 10.21 -4.94
CA ALA A 116 -3.71 8.77 -5.20
C ALA A 116 -4.60 8.00 -4.21
N TRP A 117 -5.10 6.84 -4.64
CA TRP A 117 -5.62 5.84 -3.71
C TRP A 117 -4.49 5.20 -2.93
N VAL A 118 -4.68 5.08 -1.62
CA VAL A 118 -3.77 4.42 -0.68
C VAL A 118 -4.60 3.44 0.16
N TYR A 119 -4.05 2.26 0.41
CA TYR A 119 -4.59 1.34 1.41
C TYR A 119 -3.82 1.55 2.71
N VAL A 120 -4.44 2.11 3.74
CA VAL A 120 -3.85 2.33 5.07
C VAL A 120 -4.44 1.35 6.06
N ALA A 121 -3.75 1.02 7.14
CA ALA A 121 -4.29 0.13 8.17
C ALA A 121 -5.62 0.68 8.71
N GLY A 122 -6.64 -0.17 8.82
CA GLY A 122 -7.89 0.19 9.47
C GLY A 122 -7.68 0.57 10.93
N GLU A 123 -8.53 1.44 11.49
CA GLU A 123 -8.24 2.11 12.77
C GLU A 123 -7.93 1.14 13.92
N ARG A 124 -8.67 0.04 14.03
CA ARG A 124 -8.43 -0.98 15.07
C ARG A 124 -7.04 -1.61 14.97
N LEU A 125 -6.56 -1.87 13.74
CA LEU A 125 -5.21 -2.38 13.53
C LEU A 125 -4.19 -1.27 13.79
N ALA A 126 -4.45 -0.06 13.32
CA ALA A 126 -3.60 1.11 13.54
C ALA A 126 -3.36 1.38 15.03
N GLU A 127 -4.39 1.31 15.88
CA GLU A 127 -4.27 1.41 17.34
C GLU A 127 -3.31 0.36 17.92
N GLY A 128 -3.47 -0.90 17.51
CA GLY A 128 -2.59 -1.99 17.93
C GLY A 128 -1.14 -1.81 17.46
N LEU A 129 -0.95 -1.38 16.22
CA LEU A 129 0.38 -1.10 15.65
C LEU A 129 1.08 0.05 16.37
N ARG A 130 0.36 1.14 16.68
CA ARG A 130 0.91 2.26 17.46
C ARG A 130 1.35 1.84 18.86
N ALA A 131 0.64 0.88 19.47
CA ALA A 131 0.94 0.41 20.83
C ALA A 131 2.09 -0.61 20.87
N THR A 132 2.12 -1.58 19.95
CA THR A 132 3.02 -2.75 20.05
C THR A 132 3.67 -3.15 18.73
N GLY A 133 3.41 -2.44 17.63
CA GLY A 133 3.95 -2.77 16.31
C GLY A 133 5.43 -2.43 16.19
N THR A 134 6.12 -3.14 15.29
CA THR A 134 7.52 -2.84 14.94
C THR A 134 7.53 -1.75 13.88
N LEU A 135 7.96 -0.55 14.26
CA LEU A 135 8.12 0.56 13.32
C LEU A 135 9.29 0.30 12.36
N LEU A 136 9.09 0.61 11.08
CA LEU A 136 10.15 0.71 10.06
C LEU A 136 10.58 2.19 9.97
N PRO A 137 11.68 2.60 10.63
CA PRO A 137 12.02 4.01 10.78
C PRO A 137 12.33 4.71 9.45
N GLU A 138 12.85 3.98 8.48
CA GLU A 138 13.15 4.49 7.13
C GLU A 138 11.91 4.58 6.22
N GLY A 139 10.73 4.17 6.72
CA GLY A 139 9.47 4.26 5.96
C GLY A 139 9.45 3.45 4.66
N SER A 140 10.31 2.44 4.51
CA SER A 140 10.44 1.65 3.28
C SER A 140 10.32 0.16 3.56
N TRP A 141 9.70 -0.56 2.62
CA TRP A 141 9.60 -2.02 2.63
C TRP A 141 9.99 -2.62 1.27
N PRO A 142 10.74 -3.76 1.24
CA PRO A 142 11.34 -4.42 2.41
C PRO A 142 12.36 -3.50 3.12
N PRO A 143 12.58 -3.69 4.44
CA PRO A 143 13.62 -2.95 5.13
C PRO A 143 14.95 -3.19 4.42
N ALA A 144 15.83 -2.17 4.41
CA ALA A 144 17.18 -2.36 3.93
C ALA A 144 17.80 -3.53 4.71
N ALA A 145 18.37 -4.51 4.01
CA ALA A 145 19.11 -5.57 4.68
C ALA A 145 20.23 -4.87 5.48
N ASP A 146 20.27 -5.11 6.79
CA ASP A 146 21.33 -4.58 7.64
C ASP A 146 22.66 -4.91 6.97
N ALA A 147 23.47 -3.90 6.69
CA ALA A 147 24.83 -4.09 6.21
C ALA A 147 25.67 -4.66 7.37
N SER A 148 25.52 -5.95 7.63
CA SER A 148 26.30 -6.73 8.58
C SER A 148 26.54 -8.11 7.97
N ASP A 149 27.72 -8.19 7.37
CA ASP A 149 28.59 -9.33 7.13
C ASP A 149 27.99 -10.76 7.12
N GLY A 150 28.12 -11.42 5.96
CA GLY A 150 28.46 -12.83 5.82
C GLY A 150 27.49 -13.90 6.36
N GLY A 151 26.69 -14.50 5.48
CA GLY A 151 26.07 -15.80 5.78
C GLY A 151 25.03 -16.25 4.78
N VAL A 152 25.41 -17.18 3.91
CA VAL A 152 24.51 -17.92 3.02
C VAL A 152 23.36 -18.56 3.80
N GLY A 153 22.13 -18.26 3.39
CA GLY A 153 20.92 -18.87 3.92
C GLY A 153 19.74 -18.47 3.04
N GLU A 154 19.52 -19.22 1.96
CA GLU A 154 18.31 -19.16 1.15
C GLU A 154 17.12 -19.55 2.05
N THR A 155 16.61 -18.57 2.79
CA THR A 155 15.40 -18.76 3.60
C THR A 155 14.24 -18.65 2.65
N LEU A 156 13.76 -19.81 2.19
CA LEU A 156 12.47 -19.94 1.52
C LEU A 156 11.44 -19.22 2.41
N LYS A 157 10.98 -18.05 1.95
CA LYS A 157 9.94 -17.28 2.65
C LYS A 157 8.74 -18.21 2.89
N PRO A 158 8.18 -18.26 4.11
CA PRO A 158 7.01 -19.08 4.38
C PRO A 158 5.86 -18.68 3.43
N ALA A 159 5.11 -19.69 2.99
CA ALA A 159 3.92 -19.49 2.18
C ALA A 159 2.96 -18.52 2.91
N PRO A 160 2.28 -17.62 2.17
CA PRO A 160 1.39 -16.65 2.79
C PRO A 160 0.28 -17.34 3.58
N PRO A 161 -0.23 -16.73 4.67
CA PRO A 161 -1.46 -17.19 5.29
C PRO A 161 -2.58 -17.21 4.25
N ALA A 162 -3.45 -18.22 4.33
CA ALA A 162 -4.61 -18.31 3.45
C ALA A 162 -5.42 -17.01 3.53
N PRO A 163 -6.00 -16.54 2.40
CA PRO A 163 -6.92 -15.41 2.43
C PRO A 163 -8.01 -15.66 3.49
N PRO A 164 -8.48 -14.62 4.20
CA PRO A 164 -9.56 -14.77 5.17
C PRO A 164 -10.75 -15.49 4.50
N ALA A 165 -11.35 -16.42 5.25
CA ALA A 165 -12.47 -17.18 4.74
C ALA A 165 -13.59 -16.22 4.27
N PRO A 166 -14.28 -16.52 3.15
CA PRO A 166 -15.37 -15.70 2.68
C PRO A 166 -16.39 -15.53 3.80
N ARG A 167 -16.76 -14.28 4.11
CA ARG A 167 -17.82 -14.00 5.07
C ARG A 167 -19.11 -14.65 4.59
N THR A 168 -19.72 -15.44 5.46
CA THR A 168 -21.03 -16.03 5.23
C THR A 168 -22.09 -14.93 5.41
N PRO A 169 -23.13 -14.87 4.57
CA PRO A 169 -24.16 -13.82 4.61
C PRO A 169 -24.96 -13.80 5.93
#